data_AF-A0A971CJY7-F1
#
_entry.id   AF-A0A971CJY7-F1
#
_cell.length_a   1.000
_cell.length_b   1.000
_cell.length_c   1.000
_cell.angle_alpha   90.00
_cell.angle_beta   90.00
_cell.angle_gamma   90.00
#
_symmetry.space_group_name_H-M   'P 1'
#
loop_
_entity.id
_entity.type
_entity.pdbx_description
1 polymer ?
#
loop_
_entity_poly.entity_id
_entity_poly.type
_entity_poly.pdbx_seq_one_letter_code
_entity_poly.pdbx_strand_id
1 'polypeptide(L)' 'NYYVPDYRGKIKLKGFSDNDQIYLNGAYAGTIDDMDSLRLDPGRYSISIKSNGRDLVSRDVYVVTGKTIEIRGNQID' A
#
# COMPACT_ATOMS: atom_id res chain seq x y z
N ASN A 1 -8.41 -24.59 19.62
CA ASN A 1 -8.13 -23.32 18.93
C ASN A 1 -7.16 -23.57 17.79
N TYR A 2 -7.63 -23.50 16.55
CA TYR A 2 -6.78 -23.59 15.35
C TYR A 2 -6.23 -22.19 15.06
N TYR A 3 -4.91 -22.01 15.18
CA TYR A 3 -4.24 -20.78 14.73
C TYR A 3 -4.08 -20.86 13.21
N VAL A 4 -4.67 -19.91 12.48
CA VAL A 4 -4.42 -19.75 11.05
C VAL A 4 -3.29 -18.73 10.91
N PRO A 5 -2.09 -19.13 10.44
CA PRO A 5 -1.02 -18.18 10.20
C PRO A 5 -1.47 -17.15 9.17
N ASP A 6 -1.16 -15.87 9.39
CA ASP A 6 -1.37 -14.83 8.38
C ASP A 6 -0.34 -15.04 7.26
N TYR A 7 -0.74 -15.68 6.17
CA TYR A 7 0.13 -15.97 5.02
C TYR A 7 0.38 -14.75 4.13
N ARG A 8 -0.27 -13.63 4.43
CA ARG A 8 -0.16 -12.40 3.67
C ARG A 8 1.13 -11.66 3.99
N GLY A 9 1.59 -10.88 3.02
CA GLY A 9 2.56 -9.82 3.27
C GLY A 9 1.84 -8.53 3.66
N LYS A 10 2.61 -7.55 4.14
CA LYS A 10 2.10 -6.24 4.51
C LYS A 10 2.80 -5.14 3.74
N ILE A 11 2.05 -4.17 3.25
CA ILE A 11 2.59 -2.91 2.73
C ILE A 11 2.22 -1.83 3.74
N LYS A 12 3.21 -1.11 4.26
CA LYS A 12 3.00 0.08 5.10
C LYS A 12 3.18 1.34 4.27
N LEU A 13 2.27 2.29 4.42
CA LEU A 13 2.32 3.58 3.75
C LEU A 13 2.71 4.65 4.79
N LYS A 14 3.72 5.47 4.49
CA LYS A 14 4.24 6.50 5.40
C LYS A 14 4.59 7.78 4.66
N GLY A 15 4.42 8.93 5.32
CA GLY A 15 4.75 10.24 4.72
C GLY A 15 3.79 10.66 3.61
N PHE A 16 2.53 10.26 3.71
CA PHE A 16 1.44 10.68 2.82
C PHE A 16 0.39 11.44 3.63
N SER A 17 -0.44 12.22 2.96
CA SER A 17 -1.57 12.90 3.57
C SER A 17 -2.78 11.97 3.63
N ASP A 18 -3.64 12.13 4.63
CA ASP A 18 -4.81 11.28 4.89
C ASP A 18 -5.74 11.13 3.67
N ASN A 19 -5.89 12.18 2.86
CA ASN A 19 -6.73 12.19 1.66
C ASN A 19 -6.04 11.67 0.39
N ASP A 20 -4.77 11.26 0.46
CA ASP A 20 -4.08 10.70 -0.69
C ASP A 20 -4.71 9.35 -1.06
N GLN A 21 -4.95 9.15 -2.35
CA GLN A 21 -5.70 8.04 -2.90
C GLN A 21 -4.76 6.87 -3.21
N ILE A 22 -5.10 5.69 -2.71
CA ILE A 22 -4.39 4.44 -2.94
C ILE A 22 -5.03 3.73 -4.13
N TYR A 23 -4.19 3.27 -5.06
CA TYR A 23 -4.58 2.42 -6.17
C TYR A 23 -3.80 1.12 -6.12
N LEU A 24 -4.51 0.00 -6.19
CA LEU A 24 -3.96 -1.34 -6.30
C LEU A 24 -4.29 -1.91 -7.67
N ASN A 25 -3.26 -2.25 -8.45
CA ASN A 25 -3.42 -2.73 -9.84
C ASN A 25 -4.29 -1.79 -10.71
N GLY A 26 -4.16 -0.48 -10.48
CA GLY A 26 -4.93 0.55 -11.19
C GLY A 26 -6.36 0.77 -10.68
N ALA A 27 -6.87 -0.06 -9.78
CA ALA A 27 -8.18 0.12 -9.16
C ALA A 27 -8.08 0.95 -7.87
N TYR A 28 -9.04 1.85 -7.66
CA TYR A 28 -9.12 2.63 -6.42
C TYR A 28 -9.36 1.70 -5.22
N ALA A 29 -8.48 1.77 -4.23
CA ALA A 29 -8.50 0.92 -3.04
C ALA A 29 -8.98 1.65 -1.78
N GLY A 30 -8.92 2.99 -1.77
CA GLY A 30 -9.25 3.82 -0.62
C GLY A 30 -8.30 5.01 -0.50
N THR A 31 -8.35 5.68 0.64
CA THR A 31 -7.44 6.76 1.03
C THR A 31 -6.40 6.26 2.05
N ILE A 32 -5.40 7.08 2.35
CA ILE A 32 -4.42 6.79 3.42
C ILE A 32 -5.10 6.67 4.78
N ASP A 33 -6.12 7.48 5.07
CA ASP A 33 -6.90 7.41 6.31
C ASP A 33 -7.67 6.09 6.44
N ASP A 34 -8.23 5.59 5.33
CA ASP A 34 -8.96 4.32 5.32
C ASP A 34 -8.08 3.13 5.70
N MET A 35 -6.79 3.17 5.32
CA MET A 35 -5.86 2.06 5.54
C MET A 35 -4.38 2.49 5.42
N ASP A 36 -3.74 2.70 6.57
CA ASP A 36 -2.29 2.95 6.68
C ASP A 36 -1.42 1.75 6.25
N SER A 37 -2.05 0.59 6.08
CA SER A 37 -1.41 -0.64 5.64
C SER A 37 -2.34 -1.58 4.86
N LEU A 38 -1.77 -2.22 3.84
CA LEU A 38 -2.42 -3.25 3.03
C LEU A 38 -1.92 -4.64 3.43
N ARG A 39 -2.83 -5.59 3.61
CA ARG A 39 -2.50 -7.02 3.75
C ARG A 39 -2.89 -7.75 2.47
N LEU A 40 -1.90 -8.25 1.76
CA LEU A 40 -2.07 -8.84 0.43
C LEU A 40 -1.50 -10.25 0.40
N ASP A 41 -2.14 -11.12 -0.38
CA ASP A 41 -1.57 -12.43 -0.68
C ASP A 41 -0.20 -12.27 -1.37
N PRO A 42 0.68 -13.27 -1.30
CA PRO A 42 1.95 -13.22 -2.00
C PRO A 42 1.74 -13.08 -3.51
N GLY A 43 2.45 -12.16 -4.14
CA GLY A 43 2.26 -11.87 -5.56
C GLY A 43 2.83 -10.53 -5.99
N ARG A 44 2.74 -10.27 -7.30
CA ARG A 44 3.10 -8.97 -7.87
C ARG A 44 1.89 -8.05 -7.85
N TYR A 45 2.09 -6.83 -7.36
CA TYR A 45 1.08 -5.77 -7.34
C TYR A 45 1.67 -4.48 -7.86
N SER A 46 0.87 -3.73 -8.62
CA SER A 46 1.16 -2.32 -8.90
C SER A 46 0.51 -1.48 -7.81
N ILE A 47 1.30 -0.63 -7.15
CA ILE A 47 0.83 0.31 -6.13
C ILE A 47 1.05 1.72 -6.67
N SER A 48 -0.02 2.50 -6.72
CA SER A 48 0.06 3.94 -6.98
C SER A 48 -0.60 4.72 -5.85
N ILE A 49 0.00 5.85 -5.50
CA ILE A 49 -0.59 6.81 -4.56
C ILE A 49 -0.71 8.14 -5.27
N LYS A 50 -1.89 8.76 -5.22
CA LYS A 50 -2.20 10.02 -5.90
C LYS A 50 -2.70 11.06 -4.93
N SER A 51 -2.31 12.31 -5.16
CA SER A 51 -2.84 13.47 -4.44
C SER A 51 -3.42 14.45 -5.43
N ASN A 52 -4.71 14.76 -5.30
CA ASN A 52 -5.43 15.68 -6.19
C ASN A 52 -5.20 15.36 -7.68
N GLY A 53 -5.26 14.07 -8.05
CA GLY A 53 -5.06 13.58 -9.42
C GLY A 53 -3.60 13.49 -9.89
N ARG A 54 -2.61 13.92 -9.10
CA ARG A 54 -1.17 13.80 -9.41
C ARG A 54 -0.58 12.55 -8.75
N ASP A 55 0.24 11.81 -9.49
CA ASP A 55 0.94 10.63 -8.95
C ASP A 55 2.06 11.07 -8.00
N LEU A 56 1.99 10.63 -6.73
CA LEU A 56 3.07 10.78 -5.75
C LEU A 56 4.02 9.57 -5.79
N VAL A 57 3.46 8.37 -6.00
CA VAL A 57 4.19 7.12 -6.14
C VAL A 57 3.51 6.29 -7.22
N SER A 58 4.31 5.61 -8.04
CA SER A 58 3.86 4.50 -8.88
C SER A 58 4.98 3.48 -9.01
N ARG A 59 4.78 2.26 -8.47
CA ARG A 59 5.79 1.19 -8.54
C ARG A 59 5.15 -0.19 -8.45
N ASP A 60 5.82 -1.17 -9.04
CA ASP A 60 5.51 -2.57 -8.82
C ASP A 60 6.22 -3.10 -7.57
N VAL A 61 5.52 -3.91 -6.78
CA VAL A 61 6.05 -4.58 -5.60
C VAL A 61 5.76 -6.07 -5.65
N TYR A 62 6.70 -6.86 -5.14
CA TYR A 62 6.51 -8.29 -4.89
C TYR A 62 6.23 -8.50 -3.41
N VAL A 63 4.98 -8.83 -3.09
CA VAL A 63 4.55 -9.18 -1.75
C VAL A 63 4.97 -10.61 -1.45
N VAL A 64 5.64 -10.79 -0.32
CA VAL A 64 6.12 -12.09 0.16
C VAL A 64 5.49 -12.35 1.53
N THR A 65 5.09 -13.59 1.79
CA THR A 65 4.50 -14.03 3.07
C THR A 65 5.33 -13.56 4.26
N GLY A 66 4.65 -12.95 5.24
CA GLY A 66 5.26 -12.49 6.49
C GLY A 66 6.25 -11.32 6.35
N LYS A 67 6.52 -10.83 5.13
CA LYS A 67 7.36 -9.66 4.91
C LYS A 67 6.53 -8.39 4.96
N THR A 68 7.16 -7.32 5.45
CA THR A 68 6.62 -5.97 5.38
C THR A 68 7.45 -5.17 4.38
N ILE A 69 6.78 -4.55 3.42
CA ILE A 69 7.33 -3.55 2.52
C ILE A 69 6.89 -2.19 3.04
N GLU A 70 7.79 -1.21 3.07
CA GLU A 70 7.44 0.17 3.39
C GLU A 70 7.55 1.03 2.14
N ILE A 71 6.48 1.77 1.86
CA ILE A 71 6.43 2.78 0.80
C ILE A 71 6.36 4.13 1.50
N ARG A 72 7.35 4.98 1.21
CA ARG A 72 7.41 6.35 1.73
C ARG A 72 7.05 7.35 0.65
N GLY A 73 6.21 8.31 1.00
CA GLY A 73 6.05 9.55 0.27
C GLY A 73 7.22 10.47 0.57
N ASN A 74 7.70 11.17 -0.45
CA ASN A 74 8.57 12.31 -0.21
C ASN A 74 7.65 13.48 0.15
N GLN A 75 7.62 13.87 1.43
CA GLN A 75 7.04 15.16 1.81
C GLN A 75 7.87 16.25 1.15
N ILE A 76 7.26 17.03 0.25
CA ILE A 76 7.71 18.37 -0.05
C ILE A 76 6.77 19.25 0.76
N ASP A 77 7.27 19.73 1.91
CA ASP A 77 6.61 20.73 2.75
C ASP A 77 6.35 22.03 1.96
#